data_AF-A0A954JXA6-F1
#
_entry.id   AF-A0A954JXA6-F1
#
_cell.length_a   1.000
_cell.length_b   1.000
_cell.length_c   1.000
_cell.angle_alpha   90.00
_cell.angle_beta   90.00
_cell.angle_gamma   90.00
#
_symmetry.space_group_name_H-M   'P 1'
#
loop_
_entity.id
_entity.type
_entity.pdbx_description
1 polymer ?
#
loop_
_entity_poly.entity_id
_entity_poly.type
_entity_poly.pdbx_seq_one_letter_code
_entity_poly.pdbx_strand_id
1 'polypeptide(L)'
;MSRDFYTLDELVQRLGRDRRQVEKLVNRGIIPGRRVGGDWRFNEIEITHWLEQDLRGLDDQGLAQLEQSQHSGQEKMESPIAGILHPDTCEVPLDAGTRPAVLQALIEVAGRTWQVWDPASILKAVKEREDVMSTGFDNGVAIPHPRNPLPDAVGQSILAFGRTLSGIPFGAPGRQMTDLFFLVLARDASTHLQILARLGRLLQREGFVDDLRHTESGLEAYRLLIAADEQVSG
;
A
#
# COMPACT_ATOMS: atom_id res chain seq x y z
N MET A 1 -12.70 17.94 7.31
CA MET A 1 -13.90 17.09 7.27
C MET A 1 -13.77 16.25 6.01
N SER A 2 -13.49 14.95 6.13
CA SER A 2 -13.53 14.05 4.96
C SER A 2 -14.94 14.11 4.36
N ARG A 3 -15.05 14.20 3.04
CA ARG A 3 -16.33 13.99 2.37
C ARG A 3 -16.58 12.50 2.39
N ASP A 4 -17.55 12.06 3.17
CA ASP A 4 -17.94 10.64 3.26
C ASP A 4 -18.31 10.02 1.89
N PHE A 5 -18.61 10.86 0.89
CA PHE A 5 -19.04 10.45 -0.45
C PHE A 5 -18.42 11.28 -1.56
N TYR A 6 -18.01 10.59 -2.62
CA TYR A 6 -17.69 11.18 -3.92
C TYR A 6 -18.93 11.22 -4.82
N THR A 7 -18.99 12.25 -5.66
CA THR A 7 -19.78 12.29 -6.89
C THR A 7 -19.11 11.46 -7.99
N LEU A 8 -19.82 11.24 -9.10
CA LEU A 8 -19.24 10.57 -10.26
C LEU A 8 -18.05 11.33 -10.84
N ASP A 9 -18.12 12.66 -10.89
CA ASP A 9 -17.02 13.49 -11.43
C ASP A 9 -15.78 13.42 -10.54
N GLU A 10 -15.95 13.46 -9.22
CA GLU A 10 -14.85 13.28 -8.26
C GLU A 10 -14.27 11.86 -8.34
N LEU A 11 -15.11 10.83 -8.50
CA LEU A 11 -14.64 9.47 -8.69
C LEU A 11 -13.83 9.34 -10.00
N VAL A 12 -14.31 9.91 -11.10
CA VAL A 12 -13.60 9.91 -12.39
C VAL A 12 -12.22 10.54 -12.25
N GLN A 13 -12.13 11.70 -11.60
CA GLN A 13 -10.85 12.35 -11.32
C GLN A 13 -9.95 11.48 -10.46
N ARG A 14 -10.48 10.92 -9.37
CA ARG A 14 -9.72 10.08 -8.43
C ARG A 14 -9.21 8.78 -9.04
N LEU A 15 -9.92 8.21 -10.02
CA LEU A 15 -9.50 7.00 -10.71
C LEU A 15 -8.52 7.28 -11.84
N GLY A 16 -8.41 8.53 -12.30
CA GLY A 16 -7.61 8.88 -13.48
C GLY A 16 -8.11 8.24 -14.78
N ARG A 17 -9.38 7.80 -14.83
CA ARG A 17 -9.95 7.03 -15.96
C ARG A 17 -10.97 7.84 -16.75
N ASP A 18 -11.20 7.43 -18.00
CA ASP A 18 -12.24 8.03 -18.84
C ASP A 18 -13.64 7.86 -18.21
N ARG A 19 -14.45 8.92 -18.25
CA ARG A 19 -15.79 8.95 -17.65
C ARG A 19 -16.68 7.80 -18.14
N ARG A 20 -16.67 7.49 -19.43
CA ARG A 20 -17.54 6.43 -19.99
C ARG A 20 -17.12 5.07 -19.47
N GLN A 21 -15.83 4.84 -19.25
CA GLN A 21 -15.34 3.62 -18.64
C GLN A 21 -15.80 3.51 -17.19
N VAL A 22 -15.65 4.57 -16.39
CA VAL A 22 -16.12 4.59 -14.99
C VAL A 22 -17.63 4.37 -14.93
N GLU A 23 -18.42 5.08 -15.73
CA GLU A 23 -19.87 4.89 -15.83
C GLU A 23 -20.25 3.45 -16.19
N LYS A 24 -19.52 2.82 -17.13
CA LYS A 24 -19.74 1.43 -17.51
C LYS A 24 -19.47 0.47 -16.34
N LEU A 25 -18.41 0.69 -15.57
CA LEU A 25 -18.08 -0.12 -14.40
C LEU A 25 -19.11 0.06 -13.27
N VAL A 26 -19.52 1.30 -13.00
CA VAL A 26 -20.55 1.63 -12.01
C VAL A 26 -21.89 1.00 -12.39
N ASN A 27 -22.33 1.14 -13.65
CA ASN A 27 -23.60 0.56 -14.11
C ASN A 27 -23.59 -0.97 -14.13
N ARG A 28 -22.40 -1.61 -14.20
CA ARG A 28 -22.23 -3.06 -14.08
C ARG A 28 -22.12 -3.54 -12.63
N GLY A 29 -22.14 -2.62 -11.66
CA GLY A 29 -21.97 -2.94 -10.24
C GLY A 29 -20.55 -3.38 -9.88
N ILE A 30 -19.56 -3.12 -10.74
CA ILE A 30 -18.16 -3.45 -10.46
C ILE A 30 -17.57 -2.47 -9.46
N ILE A 31 -17.84 -1.16 -9.65
CA ILE A 31 -17.48 -0.13 -8.68
C ILE A 31 -18.62 0.00 -7.66
N PRO A 32 -18.36 -0.13 -6.34
CA PRO A 32 -19.38 0.01 -5.32
C PRO A 32 -19.87 1.45 -5.27
N GLY A 33 -21.18 1.64 -5.42
CA GLY A 33 -21.82 2.94 -5.39
C GLY A 33 -23.32 2.83 -5.21
N ARG A 34 -23.95 3.93 -4.82
CA ARG A 34 -25.40 3.99 -4.60
C ARG A 34 -26.01 5.24 -5.20
N ARG A 35 -27.29 5.17 -5.55
CA ARG A 35 -28.05 6.34 -6.04
C ARG A 35 -28.75 7.03 -4.88
N VAL A 36 -28.52 8.33 -4.72
CA VAL A 36 -29.17 9.18 -3.71
C VAL A 36 -29.76 10.38 -4.45
N GLY A 37 -31.08 10.51 -4.45
CA GLY A 37 -31.77 11.61 -5.16
C GLY A 37 -31.60 11.57 -6.69
N GLY A 38 -31.34 10.40 -7.28
CA GLY A 38 -31.11 10.24 -8.72
C GLY A 38 -29.64 10.27 -9.14
N ASP A 39 -28.77 10.85 -8.30
CA ASP A 39 -27.34 10.95 -8.56
C ASP A 39 -26.55 9.80 -7.93
N TRP A 40 -25.42 9.46 -8.55
CA TRP A 40 -24.46 8.54 -7.95
C TRP A 40 -23.72 9.18 -6.77
N ARG A 41 -23.55 8.38 -5.72
CA ARG A 41 -22.73 8.65 -4.55
C ARG A 41 -21.88 7.42 -4.22
N PHE A 42 -20.61 7.65 -3.98
CA PHE A 42 -19.62 6.59 -3.77
C PHE A 42 -18.96 6.79 -2.42
N ASN A 43 -19.06 5.82 -1.51
CA ASN A 43 -18.43 5.96 -0.20
C ASN A 43 -16.91 5.89 -0.33
N GLU A 44 -16.19 6.85 0.28
CA GLU A 44 -14.73 6.94 0.18
C GLU A 44 -14.02 5.65 0.64
N ILE A 45 -14.49 5.04 1.73
CA ILE A 45 -13.92 3.80 2.28
C ILE A 45 -14.20 2.61 1.37
N GLU A 46 -15.42 2.50 0.84
CA GLU A 46 -15.77 1.42 -0.10
C GLU A 46 -14.97 1.50 -1.41
N ILE A 47 -14.78 2.71 -1.95
CA ILE A 47 -13.98 2.92 -3.17
C ILE A 47 -12.51 2.60 -2.93
N THR A 48 -11.95 3.05 -1.81
CA THR A 48 -10.55 2.74 -1.46
C THR A 48 -10.35 1.23 -1.33
N HIS A 49 -11.29 0.54 -0.67
CA HIS A 49 -11.22 -0.92 -0.53
C HIS A 49 -11.34 -1.66 -1.87
N TRP A 50 -12.23 -1.20 -2.75
CA TRP A 50 -12.36 -1.76 -4.10
C TRP A 50 -11.07 -1.56 -4.91
N LEU A 51 -10.46 -0.38 -4.84
CA LEU A 51 -9.19 -0.09 -5.48
C LEU A 51 -8.07 -0.99 -4.98
N GLU A 52 -7.96 -1.22 -3.67
CA GLU A 52 -6.97 -2.14 -3.11
C GLU A 52 -7.09 -3.58 -3.63
N GLN A 53 -8.31 -4.03 -3.90
CA GLN A 53 -8.55 -5.35 -4.48
C GLN A 53 -8.19 -5.38 -5.98
N ASP A 54 -8.52 -4.32 -6.71
CA ASP A 54 -8.23 -4.20 -8.16
C ASP A 54 -6.74 -3.98 -8.43
N LEU A 55 -6.01 -3.29 -7.53
CA LEU A 55 -4.57 -2.98 -7.63
C LEU A 55 -3.72 -4.19 -8.02
N ARG A 56 -4.06 -5.38 -7.54
CA ARG A 56 -3.31 -6.62 -7.83
C ARG A 56 -3.36 -7.05 -9.29
N GLY A 57 -4.41 -6.64 -10.01
CA GLY A 57 -4.63 -6.99 -11.41
C GLY A 57 -4.19 -5.89 -12.39
N LEU A 58 -3.70 -4.75 -11.90
CA LEU A 58 -3.26 -3.65 -12.76
C LEU A 58 -1.84 -3.89 -13.27
N ASP A 59 -1.64 -3.57 -14.55
CA ASP A 59 -0.31 -3.46 -15.15
C ASP A 59 0.38 -2.15 -14.73
N ASP A 60 1.66 -2.00 -15.09
CA ASP A 60 2.44 -0.80 -14.77
C ASP A 60 1.77 0.50 -15.25
N GLN A 61 1.12 0.48 -16.43
CA GLN A 61 0.42 1.66 -16.95
C GLN A 61 -0.79 2.04 -16.08
N GLY A 62 -1.60 1.06 -15.68
CA GLY A 62 -2.75 1.29 -14.80
C GLY A 62 -2.34 1.77 -13.42
N LEU A 63 -1.24 1.24 -12.88
CA LEU A 63 -0.68 1.68 -11.60
C LEU A 63 -0.12 3.10 -11.68
N ALA A 64 0.60 3.45 -12.75
CA ALA A 64 1.12 4.80 -12.96
C ALA A 64 -0.01 5.83 -13.04
N GLN A 65 -1.10 5.53 -13.75
CA GLN A 65 -2.27 6.42 -13.82
C GLN A 65 -2.94 6.60 -12.46
N LEU A 66 -3.12 5.51 -11.71
CA LEU A 66 -3.70 5.59 -10.37
C LEU A 66 -2.82 6.42 -9.43
N GLU A 67 -1.51 6.20 -9.47
CA GLU A 67 -0.55 6.97 -8.70
C GLU A 67 -0.63 8.47 -9.02
N GLN A 68 -0.60 8.82 -10.32
CA GLN A 68 -0.69 10.21 -10.79
C GLN A 68 -1.99 10.89 -10.34
N SER A 69 -3.11 10.15 -10.34
CA SER A 69 -4.43 10.67 -9.99
C SER A 69 -4.59 11.01 -8.50
N GLN A 70 -3.73 10.48 -7.61
CA GLN A 70 -3.78 10.82 -6.18
C GLN A 70 -3.09 12.16 -5.86
N HIS A 71 -2.38 12.78 -6.81
CA HIS A 71 -1.77 14.11 -6.63
C HIS A 71 -2.81 15.22 -6.74
N SER A 72 -3.48 15.56 -5.64
CA SER A 72 -4.33 16.76 -5.57
C SER A 72 -3.52 18.00 -5.17
N GLY A 73 -2.97 18.73 -6.15
CA GLY A 73 -2.63 20.15 -6.02
C GLY A 73 -1.50 20.58 -5.05
N GLN A 74 -0.88 19.67 -4.32
CA GLN A 74 0.38 19.90 -3.59
C GLN A 74 1.50 19.12 -4.28
N GLU A 75 2.69 19.71 -4.30
CA GLU A 75 3.86 19.39 -5.13
C GLU A 75 4.01 17.90 -5.50
N LYS A 76 4.34 17.64 -6.77
CA LYS A 76 4.77 16.31 -7.24
C LYS A 76 5.84 15.77 -6.28
N MET A 77 5.47 14.86 -5.38
CA MET A 77 6.44 13.94 -4.82
C MET A 77 6.84 13.00 -5.94
N GLU A 78 7.96 13.28 -6.62
CA GLU A 78 8.51 12.41 -7.67
C GLU A 78 8.85 11.01 -7.12
N SER A 79 9.06 10.91 -5.81
CA SER A 79 9.49 9.71 -5.08
C SER A 79 8.67 9.55 -3.78
N PRO A 80 7.45 8.97 -3.83
CA PRO A 80 6.57 8.89 -2.66
C PRO A 80 7.11 7.94 -1.57
N ILE A 81 8.04 7.04 -1.89
CA ILE A 81 8.68 6.16 -0.92
C ILE A 81 9.85 6.86 -0.22
N ALA A 82 10.66 7.65 -0.95
CA ALA A 82 11.82 8.31 -0.35
C ALA A 82 11.48 9.28 0.78
N GLY A 83 10.27 9.84 0.77
CA GLY A 83 9.79 10.72 1.84
C GLY A 83 9.33 10.00 3.12
N ILE A 84 9.12 8.68 3.08
CA ILE A 84 8.45 7.93 4.16
C ILE A 84 9.21 6.66 4.60
N LEU A 85 10.26 6.29 3.85
CA LEU A 85 11.16 5.20 4.19
C LEU A 85 12.43 5.77 4.82
N HIS A 86 12.83 5.22 5.96
CA HIS A 86 14.06 5.59 6.65
C HIS A 86 15.00 4.38 6.77
N PRO A 87 16.33 4.59 6.91
CA PRO A 87 17.27 3.50 7.16
C PRO A 87 16.86 2.63 8.36
N ASP A 88 16.39 3.27 9.44
CA ASP A 88 15.98 2.59 10.68
C ASP A 88 14.69 1.77 10.52
N THR A 89 13.91 2.03 9.47
CA THR A 89 12.68 1.30 9.14
C THR A 89 12.89 0.13 8.18
N CYS A 90 14.14 -0.22 7.90
CA CYS A 90 14.49 -1.39 7.10
C CYS A 90 15.22 -2.41 7.99
N GLU A 91 14.74 -3.65 8.03
CA GLU A 91 15.35 -4.70 8.82
C GLU A 91 15.60 -5.99 8.01
N VAL A 92 16.86 -6.39 7.98
CA VAL A 92 17.33 -7.64 7.38
C VAL A 92 18.44 -8.19 8.29
N PRO A 93 18.29 -9.39 8.86
CA PRO A 93 17.06 -10.19 8.88
C PRO A 93 16.00 -9.62 9.84
N LEU A 94 14.73 -9.70 9.45
CA LEU A 94 13.58 -9.54 10.33
C LEU A 94 13.39 -10.84 11.12
N ASP A 95 13.52 -10.76 12.45
CA ASP A 95 13.38 -11.94 13.32
C ASP A 95 11.90 -12.26 13.60
N ALA A 96 11.28 -13.00 12.68
CA ALA A 96 9.92 -13.47 12.80
C ALA A 96 9.74 -14.83 12.10
N GLY A 97 8.95 -15.72 12.69
CA GLY A 97 8.68 -17.06 12.14
C GLY A 97 7.21 -17.34 11.83
N THR A 98 6.31 -16.40 12.13
CA THR A 98 4.87 -16.55 11.90
C THR A 98 4.27 -15.23 11.43
N ARG A 99 3.15 -15.27 10.71
CA ARG A 99 2.45 -14.06 10.27
C ARG A 99 2.15 -13.07 11.41
N PRO A 100 1.62 -13.46 12.58
CA PRO A 100 1.44 -12.52 13.70
C PRO A 100 2.76 -11.91 14.20
N ALA A 101 3.84 -12.68 14.24
CA ALA A 101 5.15 -12.20 14.65
C ALA A 101 5.74 -11.21 13.62
N VAL A 102 5.55 -11.45 12.32
CA VAL A 102 5.96 -10.52 11.26
C VAL A 102 5.24 -9.18 11.42
N LEU A 103 3.92 -9.19 11.60
CA LEU A 103 3.14 -7.96 11.76
C LEU A 103 3.59 -7.16 12.98
N GLN A 104 3.91 -7.85 14.07
CA GLN A 104 4.45 -7.21 15.27
C GLN A 104 5.85 -6.63 15.02
N ALA A 105 6.77 -7.42 14.47
CA ALA A 105 8.14 -6.99 14.21
C ALA A 105 8.20 -5.78 13.27
N LEU A 106 7.36 -5.74 12.23
CA LEU A 106 7.28 -4.58 11.32
C LEU A 106 6.82 -3.30 12.02
N ILE A 107 5.91 -3.40 12.99
CA ILE A 107 5.45 -2.24 13.77
C ILE A 107 6.53 -1.77 14.75
N GLU A 108 7.29 -2.71 15.33
CA GLU A 108 8.46 -2.40 16.15
C GLU A 108 9.55 -1.68 15.33
N VAL A 109 9.79 -2.14 14.09
CA VAL A 109 10.68 -1.49 13.12
C VAL A 109 10.19 -0.08 12.77
N ALA A 110 8.92 0.08 12.43
CA ALA A 110 8.32 1.39 12.15
C ALA A 110 8.42 2.34 13.37
N GLY A 111 8.32 1.80 14.58
CA GLY A 111 8.38 2.54 15.85
C GLY A 111 9.72 3.24 16.11
N ARG A 112 10.79 2.90 15.39
CA ARG A 112 12.11 3.54 15.49
C ARG A 112 12.11 5.01 15.03
N THR A 113 11.08 5.44 14.29
CA THR A 113 10.98 6.79 13.70
C THR A 113 10.31 7.84 14.59
N TRP A 114 9.87 7.49 15.80
CA TRP A 114 9.03 8.34 16.67
C TRP A 114 7.67 8.75 16.07
N GLN A 115 7.37 8.33 14.84
CA GLN A 115 6.13 8.65 14.15
C GLN A 115 4.99 7.67 14.51
N VAL A 116 5.29 6.54 15.14
CA VAL A 116 4.28 5.60 15.64
C VAL A 116 3.87 6.00 17.05
N TRP A 117 2.64 6.47 17.21
CA TRP A 117 2.10 6.97 18.49
C TRP A 117 1.26 5.94 19.24
N ASP A 118 0.55 5.07 18.52
CA ASP A 118 -0.23 3.98 19.10
C ASP A 118 0.01 2.65 18.36
N PRO A 119 1.11 1.95 18.67
CA PRO A 119 1.46 0.69 18.01
C PRO A 119 0.42 -0.42 18.24
N ALA A 120 -0.31 -0.39 19.36
CA ALA A 120 -1.30 -1.41 19.68
C ALA A 120 -2.54 -1.29 18.77
N SER A 121 -3.04 -0.06 18.56
CA SER A 121 -4.15 0.19 17.64
C SER A 121 -3.77 -0.12 16.20
N ILE A 122 -2.53 0.20 15.79
CA ILE A 122 -2.01 -0.14 14.45
C ILE A 122 -1.94 -1.65 14.26
N LEU A 123 -1.35 -2.38 15.21
CA LEU A 123 -1.23 -3.85 15.14
C LEU A 123 -2.60 -4.52 15.04
N LYS A 124 -3.56 -4.03 15.81
CA LYS A 124 -4.94 -4.52 15.74
C LYS A 124 -5.53 -4.29 14.35
N ALA A 125 -5.45 -3.07 13.82
CA ALA A 125 -6.03 -2.73 12.51
C ALA A 125 -5.38 -3.49 11.34
N VAL A 126 -4.06 -3.69 11.38
CA VAL A 126 -3.33 -4.46 10.37
C VAL A 126 -3.71 -5.94 10.43
N LYS A 127 -3.82 -6.52 11.64
CA LYS A 127 -4.29 -7.90 11.83
C LYS A 127 -5.71 -8.08 11.30
N GLU A 128 -6.62 -7.19 11.66
CA GLU A 128 -8.01 -7.23 11.19
C GLU A 128 -8.10 -7.17 9.65
N ARG A 129 -7.24 -6.39 8.99
CA ARG A 129 -7.15 -6.35 7.51
C ARG A 129 -6.61 -7.65 6.91
N GLU A 130 -5.55 -8.20 7.51
CA GLU A 130 -4.89 -9.42 7.05
C GLU A 130 -5.77 -10.67 7.23
N ASP A 131 -6.60 -10.70 8.27
CA ASP A 131 -7.53 -11.80 8.56
C ASP A 131 -8.71 -11.87 7.58
N VAL A 132 -9.12 -10.72 7.00
CA VAL A 132 -10.17 -10.69 5.96
C VAL A 132 -9.65 -11.29 4.66
N MET A 133 -8.47 -10.87 4.23
CA MET A 133 -7.80 -11.36 3.03
C MET A 133 -6.33 -11.01 3.09
N SER A 134 -5.48 -12.01 2.85
CA SER A 134 -4.03 -11.81 2.95
C SER A 134 -3.53 -10.74 1.99
N THR A 135 -2.59 -9.92 2.45
CA THR A 135 -1.85 -8.94 1.63
C THR A 135 -0.65 -9.54 0.88
N GLY A 136 -0.50 -10.86 0.91
CA GLY A 136 0.54 -11.60 0.19
C GLY A 136 0.29 -11.72 -1.32
N PHE A 137 1.38 -11.73 -2.07
CA PHE A 137 1.46 -11.88 -3.52
C PHE A 137 2.23 -13.16 -3.89
N ASP A 138 2.00 -13.65 -5.10
CA ASP A 138 2.60 -14.89 -5.62
C ASP A 138 4.09 -14.79 -5.90
N ASN A 139 4.71 -13.62 -5.74
CA ASN A 139 6.15 -13.43 -5.89
C ASN A 139 6.90 -13.45 -4.54
N GLY A 140 6.25 -13.91 -3.46
CA GLY A 140 6.84 -14.01 -2.12
C GLY A 140 6.91 -12.69 -1.36
N VAL A 141 6.13 -11.69 -1.76
CA VAL A 141 6.04 -10.37 -1.13
C VAL A 141 4.68 -10.23 -0.42
N ALA A 142 4.63 -9.53 0.71
CA ALA A 142 3.38 -9.04 1.28
C ALA A 142 3.48 -7.54 1.61
N ILE A 143 2.34 -6.86 1.54
CA ILE A 143 2.25 -5.42 1.84
C ILE A 143 1.22 -5.21 2.97
N PRO A 144 1.52 -5.57 4.24
CA PRO A 144 0.57 -5.35 5.33
C PRO A 144 0.25 -3.86 5.50
N HIS A 145 -1.02 -3.54 5.69
CA HIS A 145 -1.50 -2.17 5.93
C HIS A 145 -2.84 -2.21 6.67
N PRO A 146 -3.20 -1.17 7.44
CA PRO A 146 -4.55 -1.07 7.97
C PRO A 146 -5.53 -0.77 6.84
N ARG A 147 -6.79 -1.23 6.97
CA ARG A 147 -7.84 -0.96 5.97
C ARG A 147 -8.11 0.53 5.77
N ASN A 148 -8.03 1.29 6.85
CA ASN A 148 -8.21 2.73 6.84
C ASN A 148 -7.00 3.40 7.49
N PRO A 149 -6.59 4.59 7.02
CA PRO A 149 -5.60 5.42 7.70
C PRO A 149 -5.96 5.67 9.17
N LEU A 150 -4.95 5.70 10.04
CA LEU A 150 -5.09 5.96 11.48
C LEU A 150 -4.33 7.25 11.84
N PRO A 151 -4.83 8.44 11.45
CA PRO A 151 -4.09 9.71 11.58
C PRO A 151 -3.80 10.12 13.03
N ASP A 152 -4.51 9.54 14.00
CA ASP A 152 -4.31 9.74 15.45
C ASP A 152 -3.29 8.75 16.05
N ALA A 153 -2.96 7.67 15.34
CA ALA A 153 -1.97 6.67 15.76
C ALA A 153 -0.60 6.88 15.11
N VAL A 154 -0.52 7.73 14.08
CA VAL A 154 0.68 7.91 13.25
C VAL A 154 0.90 9.39 12.91
N GLY A 155 2.09 9.90 13.23
CA GLY A 155 2.47 11.30 13.07
C GLY A 155 2.89 11.73 11.67
N GLN A 156 3.48 10.85 10.89
CA GLN A 156 3.79 11.02 9.47
C GLN A 156 3.62 9.67 8.79
N SER A 157 3.31 9.65 7.49
CA SER A 157 3.23 8.37 6.78
C SER A 157 4.59 7.64 6.85
N ILE A 158 4.57 6.33 7.07
CA ILE A 158 5.77 5.49 7.23
C ILE A 158 5.65 4.30 6.29
N LEU A 159 6.75 3.98 5.62
CA LEU A 159 6.99 2.66 5.04
C LEU A 159 8.03 1.94 5.91
N ALA A 160 7.74 0.72 6.33
CA ALA A 160 8.74 -0.15 6.95
C ALA A 160 8.93 -1.41 6.11
N PHE A 161 10.19 -1.79 5.92
CA PHE A 161 10.59 -2.97 5.17
C PHE A 161 11.20 -4.01 6.11
N GLY A 162 10.83 -5.27 5.92
CA GLY A 162 11.45 -6.39 6.61
C GLY A 162 11.66 -7.56 5.67
N ARG A 163 12.82 -8.22 5.79
CA ARG A 163 13.08 -9.49 5.09
C ARG A 163 13.41 -10.59 6.08
N THR A 164 12.67 -11.70 6.05
CA THR A 164 12.99 -12.89 6.83
C THR A 164 13.96 -13.79 6.06
N LEU A 165 14.82 -14.57 6.75
CA LEU A 165 15.74 -15.51 6.08
C LEU A 165 15.06 -16.78 5.57
N SER A 166 13.87 -17.06 6.09
CA SER A 166 13.05 -18.19 5.68
C SER A 166 11.66 -17.68 5.32
N GLY A 167 11.08 -18.26 4.28
CA GLY A 167 9.73 -17.92 3.86
C GLY A 167 8.69 -18.34 4.90
N ILE A 168 7.67 -17.49 5.07
CA ILE A 168 6.59 -17.65 6.04
C ILE A 168 5.27 -17.91 5.30
N PRO A 169 4.44 -18.86 5.77
CA PRO A 169 3.07 -19.01 5.28
C PRO A 169 2.25 -17.76 5.63
N PHE A 170 2.14 -16.83 4.68
CA PHE A 170 1.48 -15.54 4.90
C PHE A 170 0.07 -15.48 4.29
N GLY A 171 -0.27 -16.38 3.37
CA GLY A 171 -1.59 -16.46 2.74
C GLY A 171 -1.62 -15.95 1.29
N ALA A 172 -0.46 -15.84 0.64
CA ALA A 172 -0.36 -15.58 -0.79
C ALA A 172 -1.20 -16.60 -1.61
N PRO A 173 -1.77 -16.19 -2.75
CA PRO A 173 -2.37 -17.14 -3.68
C PRO A 173 -1.38 -18.27 -4.05
N GLY A 174 -1.92 -19.45 -4.37
CA GLY A 174 -1.09 -20.64 -4.63
C GLY A 174 -0.34 -21.20 -3.41
N ARG A 175 -0.54 -20.66 -2.18
CA ARG A 175 0.15 -21.08 -0.94
C ARG A 175 1.66 -20.90 -0.98
N GLN A 176 2.13 -19.90 -1.72
CA GLN A 176 3.54 -19.55 -1.74
C GLN A 176 4.01 -18.98 -0.39
N MET A 177 5.29 -19.17 -0.10
CA MET A 177 5.92 -18.59 1.08
C MET A 177 6.28 -17.14 0.82
N THR A 178 6.20 -16.32 1.86
CA THR A 178 6.52 -14.88 1.80
C THR A 178 7.74 -14.59 2.67
N ASP A 179 8.71 -13.88 2.13
CA ASP A 179 9.95 -13.52 2.82
C ASP A 179 10.24 -12.01 2.82
N LEU A 180 9.54 -11.24 1.97
CA LEU A 180 9.65 -9.78 1.89
C LEU A 180 8.35 -9.12 2.35
N PHE A 181 8.46 -8.13 3.22
CA PHE A 181 7.30 -7.48 3.83
C PHE A 181 7.43 -5.96 3.81
N PHE A 182 6.36 -5.30 3.38
CA PHE A 182 6.26 -3.84 3.30
C PHE A 182 5.07 -3.36 4.15
N LEU A 183 5.32 -2.93 5.37
CA LEU A 183 4.29 -2.31 6.20
C LEU A 183 4.04 -0.88 5.74
N VAL A 184 2.81 -0.58 5.30
CA VAL A 184 2.40 0.77 4.88
C VAL A 184 1.50 1.39 5.95
N LEU A 185 1.93 2.51 6.52
CA LEU A 185 1.16 3.32 7.46
C LEU A 185 0.96 4.71 6.87
N ALA A 186 -0.18 4.96 6.23
CA ALA A 186 -0.51 6.27 5.67
C ALA A 186 -1.38 7.10 6.62
N ARG A 187 -1.25 8.43 6.56
CA ARG A 187 -2.12 9.36 7.32
C ARG A 187 -3.47 9.65 6.67
N ASP A 188 -3.55 9.52 5.35
CA ASP A 188 -4.75 9.79 4.57
C ASP A 188 -4.91 8.79 3.41
N ALA A 189 -6.12 8.73 2.85
CA ALA A 189 -6.48 7.72 1.86
C ALA A 189 -5.82 7.94 0.49
N SER A 190 -5.52 9.20 0.11
CA SER A 190 -4.79 9.49 -1.14
C SER A 190 -3.35 9.00 -1.06
N THR A 191 -2.63 9.38 0.01
CA THR A 191 -1.26 8.93 0.26
C THR A 191 -1.20 7.41 0.36
N HIS A 192 -2.19 6.79 1.00
CA HIS A 192 -2.28 5.32 1.09
C HIS A 192 -2.27 4.66 -0.28
N LEU A 193 -3.19 5.06 -1.16
CA LEU A 193 -3.30 4.49 -2.51
C LEU A 193 -2.08 4.80 -3.38
N GLN A 194 -1.50 5.99 -3.23
CA GLN A 194 -0.30 6.38 -3.95
C GLN A 194 0.89 5.46 -3.61
N ILE A 195 1.11 5.19 -2.31
CA ILE A 195 2.18 4.29 -1.86
C ILE A 195 1.95 2.88 -2.36
N LEU A 196 0.72 2.36 -2.26
CA LEU A 196 0.38 1.02 -2.75
C LEU A 196 0.59 0.90 -4.27
N ALA A 197 0.20 1.92 -5.04
CA ALA A 197 0.42 1.95 -6.48
C ALA A 197 1.91 1.96 -6.82
N ARG A 198 2.71 2.82 -6.16
CA ARG A 198 4.16 2.90 -6.37
C ARG A 198 4.86 1.57 -6.03
N LEU A 199 4.53 0.98 -4.87
CA LEU A 199 5.06 -0.34 -4.50
C LEU A 199 4.66 -1.40 -5.53
N GLY A 200 3.41 -1.39 -5.99
CA GLY A 200 2.96 -2.28 -7.07
C GLY A 200 3.85 -2.19 -8.31
N ARG A 201 4.19 -0.98 -8.76
CA ARG A 201 5.07 -0.75 -9.92
C ARG A 201 6.47 -1.27 -9.68
N LEU A 202 7.06 -0.94 -8.52
CA LEU A 202 8.39 -1.41 -8.15
C LEU A 202 8.47 -2.93 -8.12
N LEU A 203 7.49 -3.58 -7.51
CA LEU A 203 7.44 -5.04 -7.38
C LEU A 203 7.19 -5.77 -8.70
N GLN A 204 6.70 -5.08 -9.73
CA GLN A 204 6.56 -5.61 -11.10
C GLN A 204 7.83 -5.43 -11.95
N ARG A 205 8.82 -4.64 -11.49
CA ARG A 205 10.08 -4.48 -12.22
C ARG A 205 10.87 -5.78 -12.20
N GLU A 206 11.32 -6.18 -13.39
CA GLU A 206 12.16 -7.36 -13.57
C GLU A 206 13.42 -7.28 -12.69
N GLY A 207 13.74 -8.37 -11.98
CA GLY A 207 14.90 -8.48 -11.10
C GLY A 207 14.77 -7.78 -9.74
N PHE A 208 13.90 -6.77 -9.59
CA PHE A 208 13.88 -5.93 -8.38
C PHE A 208 13.58 -6.71 -7.08
N VAL A 209 12.62 -7.63 -7.12
CA VAL A 209 12.27 -8.46 -5.95
C VAL A 209 13.42 -9.40 -5.60
N ASP A 210 14.13 -9.92 -6.60
CA ASP A 210 15.29 -10.79 -6.37
C ASP A 210 16.48 -9.98 -5.83
N ASP A 211 16.73 -8.79 -6.35
CA ASP A 211 17.75 -7.88 -5.83
C ASP A 211 17.51 -7.58 -4.33
N LEU A 212 16.25 -7.35 -3.93
CA LEU A 212 15.88 -7.19 -2.51
C LEU A 212 16.22 -8.44 -1.68
N ARG A 213 16.07 -9.64 -2.23
CA ARG A 213 16.47 -10.88 -1.54
C ARG A 213 17.99 -11.06 -1.42
N HIS A 214 18.78 -10.37 -2.23
CA HIS A 214 20.24 -10.42 -2.13
C HIS A 214 20.82 -9.40 -1.15
N THR A 215 20.01 -8.48 -0.62
CA THR A 215 20.47 -7.52 0.38
C THR A 215 20.80 -8.23 1.70
N GLU A 216 21.97 -7.94 2.27
CA GLU A 216 22.45 -8.57 3.51
C GLU A 216 22.19 -7.73 4.75
N SER A 217 21.68 -6.51 4.58
CA SER A 217 21.36 -5.60 5.68
C SER A 217 20.17 -4.67 5.35
N GLY A 218 19.54 -4.16 6.41
CA GLY A 218 18.49 -3.15 6.29
C GLY A 218 18.95 -1.89 5.55
N LEU A 219 20.22 -1.49 5.72
CA LEU A 219 20.78 -0.32 5.03
C LEU A 219 20.95 -0.55 3.53
N GLU A 220 21.33 -1.75 3.10
CA GLU A 220 21.40 -2.10 1.68
C GLU A 220 20.01 -2.13 1.05
N ALA A 221 19.03 -2.75 1.72
CA ALA A 221 17.64 -2.75 1.29
C ALA A 221 17.07 -1.34 1.17
N TYR A 222 17.33 -0.48 2.16
CA TYR A 222 16.98 0.94 2.12
C TYR A 222 17.53 1.63 0.86
N ARG A 223 18.84 1.52 0.62
CA ARG A 223 19.48 2.16 -0.55
C ARG A 223 18.90 1.68 -1.87
N LEU A 224 18.65 0.38 -1.99
CA LEU A 224 18.05 -0.23 -3.17
C LEU A 224 16.62 0.29 -3.40
N LEU A 225 15.80 0.35 -2.35
CA LEU A 225 14.43 0.88 -2.41
C LEU A 225 14.39 2.34 -2.84
N ILE A 226 15.23 3.19 -2.26
CA ILE A 226 15.32 4.61 -2.62
C ILE A 226 15.74 4.77 -4.09
N ALA A 227 16.83 4.11 -4.49
CA ALA A 227 17.32 4.19 -5.86
C ALA A 227 16.29 3.67 -6.88
N ALA A 228 15.54 2.63 -6.51
CA ALA A 228 14.49 2.11 -7.38
C ALA A 228 13.28 3.05 -7.47
N ASP A 229 12.85 3.67 -6.38
CA ASP A 229 11.75 4.64 -6.38
C ASP A 229 12.06 5.87 -7.24
N GLU A 230 13.29 6.39 -7.15
CA GLU A 230 13.77 7.52 -7.96
C GLU A 230 13.83 7.21 -9.46
N GLN A 231 14.03 5.94 -9.83
CA GLN A 231 14.08 5.50 -11.23
C GLN A 231 12.69 5.26 -11.84
N VAL A 232 11.66 5.11 -11.02
CA VAL A 232 10.30 4.95 -11.52
C VAL A 232 9.78 6.32 -11.94
N SER A 233 9.73 6.53 -13.25
CA SER A 233 9.22 7.77 -13.82
C SER A 233 7.75 7.95 -13.47
N GLY A 234 7.39 9.20 -13.14
CA GLY A 234 6.03 9.63 -12.85
C GLY A 234 5.07 9.36 -14.00
#